data_AF-A0A6L9IHD4-F1
#
_entry.id   AF-A0A6L9IHD4-F1
#
_cell.length_a   1.000
_cell.length_b   1.000
_cell.length_c   1.000
_cell.angle_alpha   90.00
_cell.angle_beta   90.00
_cell.angle_gamma   90.00
#
_symmetry.space_group_name_H-M   'P 1'
#
loop_
_entity.id
_entity.type
_entity.pdbx_description
1 polymer ?
#
loop_
_entity_poly.entity_id
_entity_poly.type
_entity_poly.pdbx_seq_one_letter_code
_entity_poly.pdbx_strand_id
1 'polypeptide(L)' 'MQPDPQWLREQAAHSLERLLPRLAAVLADGAAKDVFVERLNQHFPGLFEQLIKLYGAHYDFFYHLEQTLIVIA' A
#
# COMPACT_ATOMS: atom_id res chain seq x y z
N MET A 1 -5.88 -21.03 4.85
CA MET A 1 -5.31 -21.25 3.51
C MET A 1 -4.45 -20.04 3.22
N GLN A 2 -3.14 -20.17 3.06
CA GLN A 2 -2.29 -19.01 2.75
C GLN A 2 -2.62 -18.54 1.33
N PRO A 3 -2.84 -17.24 1.09
CA PRO A 3 -3.10 -16.73 -0.25
C PRO A 3 -1.91 -16.99 -1.17
N ASP A 4 -2.20 -17.23 -2.45
CA ASP A 4 -1.19 -17.49 -3.48
C ASP A 4 -0.18 -16.31 -3.57
N PRO A 5 1.15 -16.57 -3.50
CA PRO A 5 2.18 -15.53 -3.62
C PRO A 5 2.13 -14.71 -4.92
N GLN A 6 1.59 -15.27 -6.01
CA GLN A 6 1.39 -14.52 -7.25
C GLN A 6 0.19 -13.59 -7.11
N TRP A 7 -0.93 -14.10 -6.62
CA TRP A 7 -2.13 -13.30 -6.35
C TRP A 7 -1.84 -12.15 -5.38
N LEU A 8 -1.05 -12.39 -4.33
CA LEU A 8 -0.63 -11.36 -3.38
C LEU A 8 0.14 -10.21 -4.05
N ARG A 9 1.04 -10.52 -4.98
CA ARG A 9 1.82 -9.51 -5.71
C ARG A 9 0.95 -8.70 -6.65
N GLU A 10 0.04 -9.34 -7.37
CA GLU A 10 -0.91 -8.67 -8.26
C GLU A 10 -1.86 -7.76 -7.47
N GLN A 11 -2.41 -8.25 -6.36
CA GLN A 11 -3.26 -7.44 -5.50
C GLN A 11 -2.51 -6.30 -4.82
N ALA A 12 -1.25 -6.51 -4.42
CA ALA A 12 -0.41 -5.43 -3.90
C ALA A 12 -0.20 -4.34 -4.96
N ALA A 13 0.16 -4.72 -6.20
CA ALA A 13 0.34 -3.77 -7.29
C ALA A 13 -0.95 -2.96 -7.56
N HIS A 14 -2.10 -3.63 -7.71
CA HIS A 14 -3.39 -2.96 -7.92
C HIS A 14 -3.81 -2.07 -6.76
N SER A 15 -3.51 -2.47 -5.53
CA SER A 15 -3.79 -1.66 -4.34
C SER A 15 -2.93 -0.40 -4.32
N LEU A 16 -1.65 -0.54 -4.65
CA LEU A 16 -0.72 0.57 -4.71
C LEU A 16 -1.09 1.56 -5.82
N GLU A 17 -1.44 1.08 -7.02
CA GLU A 17 -1.92 1.92 -8.13
C GLU A 17 -3.12 2.79 -7.74
N ARG A 18 -4.01 2.27 -6.90
CA ARG A 18 -5.18 3.01 -6.41
C ARG A 18 -4.85 4.01 -5.29
N LEU A 19 -3.85 3.72 -4.47
CA LEU A 19 -3.45 4.56 -3.34
C LEU A 19 -2.49 5.68 -3.73
N LEU A 20 -1.62 5.44 -4.70
CA LEU A 20 -0.65 6.41 -5.22
C LEU A 20 -1.26 7.78 -5.56
N PRO A 21 -2.35 7.90 -6.34
CA PRO A 21 -2.92 9.21 -6.65
C PRO A 21 -3.47 9.94 -5.42
N ARG A 22 -3.94 9.20 -4.40
CA ARG A 22 -4.44 9.79 -3.14
C ARG A 22 -3.28 10.27 -2.26
N LEU A 23 -2.22 9.47 -2.14
CA LEU A 23 -1.01 9.85 -1.43
C LEU A 23 -0.31 11.04 -2.11
N ALA A 24 -0.23 11.02 -3.44
CA ALA A 24 0.36 12.10 -4.23
C ALA A 24 -0.38 13.44 -4.08
N ALA A 25 -1.66 13.43 -3.72
CA ALA A 25 -2.47 14.62 -3.46
C ALA A 25 -2.27 15.19 -2.04
N VAL A 26 -1.80 14.36 -1.10
CA VAL A 26 -1.53 14.76 0.30
C VAL A 26 -0.06 15.11 0.51
N LEU A 27 0.84 14.44 -0.20
CA LEU A 27 2.28 14.71 -0.17
C LEU A 27 2.59 16.05 -0.84
N ALA A 28 3.37 16.89 -0.16
CA ALA A 28 3.89 18.13 -0.75
C ALA A 28 4.76 17.84 -1.98
N ASP A 29 4.59 18.63 -3.04
CA ASP A 29 5.35 18.45 -4.28
C ASP A 29 6.85 18.71 -4.08
N GLY A 30 7.68 17.92 -4.76
CA GLY A 30 9.14 18.03 -4.76
C GLY A 30 9.85 16.68 -4.64
N ALA A 31 11.18 16.72 -4.57
CA ALA A 31 12.03 15.51 -4.55
C ALA A 31 11.70 14.54 -3.38
N ALA A 32 11.13 15.04 -2.29
CA ALA A 32 10.69 14.21 -1.16
C ALA A 32 9.55 13.24 -1.54
N LYS A 33 8.64 13.66 -2.42
CA LYS A 33 7.53 12.85 -2.92
C LYS A 33 8.03 11.70 -3.78
N ASP A 34 8.95 11.95 -4.69
CA ASP A 34 9.52 10.92 -5.56
C ASP A 34 10.27 9.86 -4.75
N VAL A 35 11.09 10.30 -3.78
CA VAL A 35 11.80 9.40 -2.86
C VAL A 35 10.84 8.57 -2.01
N PHE A 36 9.75 9.18 -1.52
CA PHE A 36 8.73 8.46 -0.76
C PHE A 36 8.00 7.42 -1.63
N VAL A 37 7.59 7.80 -2.84
CA VAL A 37 6.91 6.90 -3.79
C VAL A 37 7.81 5.74 -4.19
N GLU A 38 9.09 5.98 -4.44
CA GLU A 38 10.04 4.91 -4.79
C GLU A 38 10.23 3.92 -3.65
N ARG A 39 10.42 4.42 -2.42
CA ARG A 39 10.49 3.58 -1.21
C ARG A 39 9.21 2.81 -0.98
N LEU A 40 8.06 3.45 -1.18
CA LEU A 40 6.77 2.80 -1.03
C LEU A 40 6.62 1.65 -2.03
N ASN A 41 6.95 1.86 -3.31
CA ASN A 41 6.94 0.80 -4.32
C ASN A 41 7.81 -0.42 -3.93
N GLN A 42 8.99 -0.18 -3.36
CA GLN A 42 9.91 -1.25 -2.97
C GLN A 42 9.43 -2.05 -1.76
N HIS A 43 8.82 -1.40 -0.77
CA HIS A 43 8.47 -2.02 0.50
C HIS A 43 7.00 -2.45 0.61
N PHE A 44 6.11 -1.85 -0.18
CA PHE A 44 4.67 -2.09 -0.11
C PHE A 44 4.25 -3.56 -0.33
N PRO A 45 4.85 -4.34 -1.26
CA PRO A 45 4.47 -5.75 -1.42
C PRO A 45 4.66 -6.60 -0.15
N GLY A 46 5.77 -6.39 0.56
CA GLY A 46 6.03 -7.08 1.83
C GLY A 46 5.07 -6.63 2.94
N LEU A 47 4.79 -5.33 3.00
CA LEU A 47 3.86 -4.74 3.96
C LEU A 47 2.41 -5.25 3.71
N PHE A 48 2.01 -5.32 2.44
CA PHE A 48 0.72 -5.81 2.00
C PHE A 48 0.52 -7.29 2.34
N GLU A 49 1.54 -8.13 2.17
CA GLU A 49 1.51 -9.54 2.56
C GLU A 49 1.26 -9.70 4.07
N GLN A 50 1.98 -8.92 4.89
CA GLN A 50 1.80 -8.96 6.35
C GLN A 50 0.41 -8.48 6.76
N LEU A 51 -0.08 -7.41 6.13
CA LEU A 51 -1.39 -6.85 6.41
C LEU A 51 -2.52 -7.79 5.96
N ILE A 52 -2.44 -8.43 4.79
CA ILE A 52 -3.42 -9.44 4.36
C ILE A 52 -3.43 -10.64 5.32
N LYS A 53 -2.27 -11.07 5.83
CA LYS A 53 -2.22 -12.15 6.83
C LYS A 53 -2.90 -11.76 8.14
N LEU A 54 -2.79 -10.49 8.53
CA LEU A 54 -3.37 -9.97 9.78
C LEU A 54 -4.87 -9.68 9.67
N TYR A 55 -5.32 -9.14 8.54
CA TYR A 55 -6.68 -8.62 8.35
C TYR A 55 -7.55 -9.47 7.40
N GLY A 56 -6.98 -10.38 6.62
CA GLY A 56 -7.72 -11.28 5.74
C GLY A 56 -8.68 -10.59 4.77
N ALA A 57 -9.92 -11.08 4.70
CA ALA A 57 -11.00 -10.59 3.84
C ALA A 57 -11.89 -9.53 4.52
N HIS A 58 -11.42 -8.87 5.58
CA HIS A 58 -12.21 -7.81 6.21
C HIS A 58 -12.40 -6.65 5.22
N TYR A 59 -13.66 -6.26 5.04
CA TYR A 59 -14.12 -5.25 4.07
C TYR A 59 -13.37 -3.90 4.20
N ASP A 60 -12.90 -3.57 5.40
CA ASP A 60 -12.27 -2.29 5.72
C ASP A 60 -10.74 -2.29 5.55
N PHE A 61 -10.15 -3.36 5.02
CA PHE A 61 -8.71 -3.50 4.82
C PHE A 61 -8.08 -2.31 4.08
N PHE A 62 -8.68 -1.92 2.96
CA PHE A 62 -8.21 -0.81 2.15
C PHE A 62 -8.31 0.54 2.89
N TYR A 63 -9.33 0.71 3.72
CA TYR A 63 -9.52 1.92 4.52
C TYR A 63 -8.45 2.02 5.61
N HIS A 64 -8.17 0.94 6.33
CA HIS A 64 -7.12 0.91 7.35
C HIS A 64 -5.72 1.08 6.76
N LEU A 65 -5.46 0.51 5.58
CA LEU A 65 -4.20 0.65 4.86
C LEU A 65 -3.96 2.11 4.45
N GLU A 66 -4.97 2.77 3.88
CA GLU A 66 -4.90 4.19 3.53
C GLU A 66 -4.65 5.07 4.76
N GLN A 67 -5.41 4.88 5.84
CA GLN A 67 -5.21 5.64 7.07
C GLN A 67 -3.82 5.45 7.67
N THR A 68 -3.31 4.21 7.66
CA THR A 68 -1.95 3.92 8.12
C THR A 68 -0.95 4.71 7.28
N LEU A 69 -1.02 4.63 5.95
CA LEU A 69 -0.09 5.31 5.05
C LEU A 69 -0.13 6.84 5.19
N ILE A 70 -1.29 7.43 5.43
CA ILE A 70 -1.43 8.87 5.67
C ILE A 70 -0.79 9.29 7.00
N VAL A 71 -0.82 8.44 8.03
CA VAL A 71 -0.23 8.75 9.35
C VAL A 71 1.30 8.69 9.36
N ILE A 72 1.90 7.85 8.52
CA ILE A 72 3.37 7.70 8.41
C ILE A 72 4.01 8.55 7.30
N ALA A 73 3.21 9.16 6.43
CA ALA A 73 3.65 10.13 5.42
C ALA A 73 3.90 11.52 6.03
#